data_AF-A0A9W6DE54-F1
#
_entry.id   AF-A0A9W6DE54-F1
#
_cell.length_a   1.000
_cell.length_b   1.000
_cell.length_c   1.000
_cell.angle_alpha   90.00
_cell.angle_beta   90.00
_cell.angle_gamma   90.00
#
_symmetry.space_group_name_H-M   'P 1'
#
loop_
_entity.id
_entity.type
_entity.pdbx_description
1 polymer ?
#
loop_
_entity_poly.entity_id
_entity_poly.type
_entity_poly.pdbx_seq_one_letter_code
_entity_poly.pdbx_strand_id
1 'polypeptide(L)'
;MNQKTFLDLTPLLDVVLILLFAFMLNVNATNSEKDSELNGEQQINSELQSTIEEKDEQIAKLENNIIELKNKVDNLSKDMDEISFDIANERETLMTVSNNMAEWFTNNKHTLEELADSEDIGKLADDDSILEQIHKYETISKKYFFIDIKLKSNKNKFFINGKDTNTYIALEEMTSVESKENKKEQIKDIIEKIIDDREGGYTFILITLSEEDHVYRYAFNLVWDAIKELQQKHGTDKIFKTKYVLQN
;
A
#
# COMPACT_ATOMS: atom_id res chain seq x y z
N MET A 1 -96.52 2.73 73.85
CA MET A 1 -95.39 1.77 73.86
C MET A 1 -94.57 2.04 72.61
N ASN A 2 -93.41 2.69 72.74
CA ASN A 2 -92.57 3.02 71.59
C ASN A 2 -91.67 1.81 71.28
N GLN A 3 -91.97 1.09 70.20
CA GLN A 3 -91.05 0.09 69.66
C GLN A 3 -89.82 0.83 69.13
N LYS A 4 -88.69 0.70 69.82
CA LYS A 4 -87.40 1.07 69.26
C LYS A 4 -87.06 0.02 68.20
N THR A 5 -87.24 0.38 66.94
CA THR A 5 -86.67 -0.34 65.79
C THR A 5 -85.16 -0.32 65.92
N PHE A 6 -84.57 -1.43 66.34
CA PHE A 6 -83.13 -1.67 66.17
C PHE A 6 -82.90 -1.93 64.68
N LEU A 7 -82.21 -0.99 64.01
CA LEU A 7 -81.70 -1.20 62.66
C LEU A 7 -80.57 -2.22 62.74
N ASP A 8 -80.73 -3.34 62.05
CA ASP A 8 -79.66 -4.30 61.82
C ASP A 8 -78.69 -3.71 60.79
N LEU A 9 -77.49 -3.34 61.25
CA LEU A 9 -76.44 -2.67 60.46
C LEU A 9 -75.48 -3.66 59.78
N THR A 10 -75.66 -4.96 60.02
CA THR A 10 -74.83 -6.03 59.44
C THR A 10 -74.73 -5.95 57.91
N PRO A 11 -75.82 -5.69 57.15
CA PRO A 11 -75.74 -5.58 55.70
C PRO A 11 -74.92 -4.37 55.23
N LEU A 12 -74.95 -3.26 55.98
CA LEU A 12 -74.16 -2.07 55.66
C LEU A 12 -72.67 -2.33 55.91
N LEU A 13 -72.35 -3.02 57.01
CA LEU A 13 -70.99 -3.42 57.33
C LEU A 13 -70.40 -4.34 56.25
N ASP A 14 -71.19 -5.31 55.76
CA ASP A 14 -70.77 -6.23 54.69
C ASP A 14 -70.48 -5.49 53.37
N VAL A 15 -71.35 -4.55 52.97
CA VAL A 15 -71.13 -3.73 51.77
C VAL A 15 -69.86 -2.89 51.89
N VAL A 16 -69.61 -2.29 53.06
CA VAL A 16 -68.39 -1.53 53.32
C VAL A 16 -67.15 -2.44 53.26
N LEU A 17 -67.21 -3.63 53.86
CA LEU A 17 -66.12 -4.60 53.83
C LEU A 17 -65.80 -5.10 52.41
N ILE A 18 -66.82 -5.37 51.59
CA ILE A 18 -66.66 -5.76 50.19
C ILE A 18 -65.98 -4.64 49.38
N LEU A 19 -66.40 -3.38 49.58
CA LEU A 19 -65.79 -2.23 48.91
C LEU A 19 -64.33 -2.02 49.35
N LEU A 20 -64.04 -2.20 50.64
CA LEU A 20 -62.68 -2.11 51.18
C LEU A 20 -61.77 -3.22 50.62
N PHE A 21 -62.31 -4.43 50.48
CA PHE A 21 -61.60 -5.55 49.89
C PHE A 21 -61.34 -5.35 48.40
N ALA A 22 -62.34 -4.90 47.64
CA ALA A 22 -62.19 -4.56 46.23
C ALA A 22 -61.17 -3.43 46.01
N PHE A 23 -61.18 -2.42 46.88
CA PHE A 23 -60.18 -1.35 46.87
C PHE A 23 -58.77 -1.88 47.16
N MET A 24 -58.59 -2.71 48.19
CA MET A 24 -57.29 -3.32 48.48
C MET A 24 -56.78 -4.21 47.34
N LEU A 25 -57.65 -5.02 46.73
CA LEU A 25 -57.28 -5.83 45.57
C LEU A 25 -56.82 -4.97 44.39
N ASN A 26 -57.53 -3.88 44.10
CA ASN A 26 -57.17 -2.97 43.01
C ASN A 26 -55.82 -2.28 43.27
N VAL A 27 -55.61 -1.77 44.49
CA VAL A 27 -54.33 -1.16 44.89
C VAL A 27 -53.18 -2.15 44.76
N ASN A 28 -53.34 -3.39 45.26
CA ASN A 28 -52.31 -4.41 45.15
C ASN A 28 -52.01 -4.82 43.70
N ALA A 29 -53.04 -4.95 42.86
CA ALA A 29 -52.86 -5.24 41.44
C ALA A 29 -52.07 -4.12 40.74
N THR A 30 -52.45 -2.86 40.95
CA THR A 30 -51.75 -1.71 40.38
C THR A 30 -50.31 -1.55 40.89
N ASN A 31 -50.04 -1.89 42.15
CA ASN A 31 -48.69 -1.86 42.69
C ASN A 31 -47.83 -2.99 42.11
N SER A 32 -48.40 -4.20 41.98
CA SER A 32 -47.69 -5.32 41.35
C SER A 32 -47.32 -5.06 39.89
N GLU A 33 -48.18 -4.36 39.15
CA GLU A 33 -47.92 -3.98 37.76
C GLU A 33 -46.78 -2.96 37.68
N LYS A 34 -46.82 -1.92 38.53
CA LYS A 34 -45.75 -0.93 38.65
C LYS A 34 -44.41 -1.54 39.08
N ASP A 35 -44.41 -2.49 40.03
CA ASP A 35 -43.20 -3.17 40.47
C ASP A 35 -42.59 -4.00 39.33
N SER A 36 -43.44 -4.63 38.51
CA SER A 36 -42.99 -5.36 37.32
C SER A 36 -42.36 -4.43 36.27
N GLU A 37 -42.98 -3.29 36.00
CA GLU A 37 -42.45 -2.27 35.09
C GLU A 37 -41.11 -1.72 35.60
N LEU A 38 -41.05 -1.37 36.89
CA LEU A 38 -39.85 -0.81 37.52
C LEU A 38 -38.67 -1.78 37.50
N ASN A 39 -38.93 -3.08 37.73
CA ASN A 39 -37.91 -4.11 37.61
C ASN A 39 -37.41 -4.26 36.16
N GLY A 40 -38.31 -4.17 35.17
CA GLY A 40 -37.95 -4.17 33.75
C GLY A 40 -37.07 -2.99 33.37
N GLU A 41 -37.41 -1.78 33.82
CA GLU A 41 -36.59 -0.58 33.61
C GLU A 41 -35.23 -0.66 34.29
N GLN A 42 -35.16 -1.22 35.51
CA GLN A 42 -33.89 -1.45 36.21
C GLN A 42 -32.98 -2.42 35.46
N GLN A 43 -33.54 -3.49 34.89
CA GLN A 43 -32.78 -4.44 34.09
C GLN A 43 -32.21 -3.76 32.84
N ILE A 44 -33.04 -3.01 32.11
CA ILE A 44 -32.60 -2.27 30.91
C ILE A 44 -31.49 -1.28 31.26
N ASN A 45 -31.64 -0.53 32.37
CA ASN A 45 -30.59 0.38 32.82
C ASN A 45 -29.28 -0.34 33.12
N SER A 46 -29.32 -1.52 33.75
CA SER A 46 -28.11 -2.31 34.01
C SER A 46 -27.43 -2.77 32.72
N GLU A 47 -28.22 -3.19 31.72
CA GLU A 47 -27.70 -3.62 30.41
C GLU A 47 -27.08 -2.43 29.64
N LEU A 48 -27.73 -1.27 29.68
CA LEU A 48 -27.21 -0.03 29.10
C LEU A 48 -25.92 0.41 29.78
N GLN A 49 -25.85 0.33 31.12
CA GLN A 49 -24.66 0.67 31.90
C GLN A 49 -23.47 -0.21 31.48
N SER A 50 -23.67 -1.53 31.39
CA SER A 50 -22.63 -2.47 30.92
C SER A 50 -22.19 -2.16 29.49
N THR A 51 -23.12 -1.80 28.61
CA THR A 51 -22.79 -1.44 27.22
C THR A 51 -21.97 -0.14 27.17
N ILE A 52 -22.29 0.85 28.00
CA ILE A 52 -21.53 2.11 28.09
C ILE A 52 -20.11 1.82 28.57
N GLU A 53 -19.94 1.02 29.61
CA GLU A 53 -18.62 0.65 30.15
C GLU A 53 -17.75 -0.05 29.09
N GLU A 54 -18.31 -1.01 28.34
CA GLU A 54 -17.60 -1.67 27.24
C GLU A 54 -17.21 -0.69 26.11
N LYS A 55 -18.05 0.31 25.84
CA LYS A 55 -17.77 1.33 24.82
C LYS A 55 -16.71 2.31 25.29
N ASP A 56 -16.72 2.70 26.55
CA ASP A 56 -15.71 3.58 27.15
C ASP A 56 -14.33 2.91 27.13
N GLU A 57 -14.24 1.61 27.40
CA GLU A 57 -12.99 0.86 27.28
C GLU A 57 -12.47 0.83 25.82
N GLN A 58 -13.37 0.63 24.85
CA GLN A 58 -13.02 0.68 23.42
C GLN A 58 -12.53 2.07 23.01
N ILE A 59 -13.16 3.14 23.50
CA ILE A 59 -12.73 4.52 23.23
C ILE A 59 -11.34 4.76 23.80
N ALA A 60 -11.07 4.38 25.06
CA ALA A 60 -9.76 4.54 25.67
C ALA A 60 -8.65 3.79 24.90
N LYS A 61 -8.96 2.60 24.36
CA LYS A 61 -8.03 1.85 23.52
C LYS A 61 -7.76 2.56 22.18
N LEU A 62 -8.79 3.13 21.55
CA LEU A 62 -8.65 3.89 20.31
C LEU A 62 -7.85 5.18 20.53
N GLU A 63 -8.05 5.88 21.63
CA GLU A 63 -7.29 7.08 21.99
C GLU A 63 -5.79 6.77 22.15
N ASN A 64 -5.45 5.67 22.82
CA ASN A 64 -4.06 5.22 22.93
C ASN A 64 -3.45 4.92 21.55
N ASN A 65 -4.18 4.21 20.69
CA ASN A 65 -3.71 3.93 19.32
C ASN A 65 -3.50 5.21 18.51
N ILE A 66 -4.36 6.23 18.67
CA ILE A 66 -4.21 7.53 18.01
C ILE A 66 -2.92 8.22 18.48
N ILE A 67 -2.62 8.19 19.78
CA ILE A 67 -1.38 8.77 20.33
C ILE A 67 -0.14 8.07 19.75
N GLU A 68 -0.14 6.73 19.70
CA GLU A 68 0.97 5.97 19.12
C GLU A 68 1.17 6.28 17.63
N LEU A 69 0.08 6.33 16.87
CA LEU A 69 0.14 6.67 15.44
C LEU A 69 0.64 8.10 15.22
N LYS A 70 0.22 9.05 16.06
CA LYS A 70 0.70 10.44 15.98
C LYS A 70 2.20 10.52 16.22
N ASN A 71 2.71 9.86 17.25
CA ASN A 71 4.14 9.80 17.53
C ASN A 71 4.93 9.18 16.36
N LYS A 72 4.38 8.15 15.72
CA LYS A 72 5.01 7.52 14.54
C LYS A 72 5.04 8.47 13.34
N VAL A 73 3.98 9.23 13.11
CA VAL A 73 3.92 10.25 12.05
C VAL A 73 4.94 11.36 12.32
N ASP A 74 5.04 11.84 13.56
CA ASP A 74 6.00 12.88 13.93
C ASP A 74 7.45 12.42 13.70
N ASN A 75 7.78 11.17 14.06
CA ASN A 75 9.09 10.59 13.79
C ASN A 75 9.37 10.47 12.28
N LEU A 76 8.41 9.96 11.50
CA LEU A 76 8.56 9.84 10.05
C LEU A 76 8.73 11.21 9.36
N SER A 77 8.05 12.24 9.86
CA SER A 77 8.22 13.60 9.35
C SER A 77 9.64 14.10 9.57
N LYS A 78 10.23 13.82 10.73
CA LYS A 78 11.61 14.19 11.05
C LYS A 78 12.62 13.47 10.15
N ASP A 79 12.43 12.16 9.94
CA ASP A 79 13.30 11.38 9.03
C ASP A 79 13.21 11.93 7.59
N MET A 80 12.04 12.39 7.18
CA MET A 80 11.84 12.98 5.85
C MET A 80 12.56 14.32 5.68
N ASP A 81 12.60 15.14 6.73
CA ASP A 81 13.35 16.40 6.75
C ASP A 81 14.86 16.15 6.65
N GLU A 82 15.37 15.14 7.37
CA GLU A 82 16.79 14.73 7.31
C GLU A 82 17.17 14.24 5.91
N ILE A 83 16.38 13.34 5.32
CA ILE A 83 16.60 12.85 3.94
C ILE A 83 16.53 14.00 2.93
N SER A 84 15.61 14.94 3.11
CA SER A 84 15.48 16.09 2.20
C SER A 84 16.73 16.99 2.24
N PHE A 85 17.32 17.15 3.43
CA PHE A 85 18.57 17.87 3.59
C PHE A 85 19.74 17.16 2.89
N ASP A 86 19.85 15.83 3.07
CA ASP A 86 20.91 15.04 2.42
C ASP A 86 20.82 15.08 0.90
N ILE A 87 19.61 14.97 0.33
CA ILE A 87 19.38 15.09 -1.12
C ILE A 87 19.81 16.47 -1.63
N ALA A 88 19.50 17.54 -0.89
CA ALA A 88 19.89 18.89 -1.28
C ALA A 88 21.41 19.04 -1.33
N ASN A 89 22.11 18.49 -0.33
CA ASN A 89 23.56 18.48 -0.26
C ASN A 89 24.18 17.65 -1.40
N GLU A 90 23.70 16.42 -1.63
CA GLU A 90 24.18 15.58 -2.73
C GLU A 90 23.99 16.26 -4.10
N ARG A 91 22.85 16.92 -4.33
CA ARG A 91 22.61 17.68 -5.55
C ARG A 91 23.64 18.80 -5.75
N GLU A 92 24.02 19.51 -4.69
CA GLU A 92 25.06 20.54 -4.75
C GLU A 92 26.42 19.93 -5.12
N THR A 93 26.77 18.78 -4.54
CA THR A 93 28.01 18.07 -4.90
C THR A 93 28.01 17.63 -6.37
N LEU A 94 26.90 17.11 -6.88
CA LEU A 94 26.77 16.68 -8.28
C LEU A 94 26.85 17.87 -9.25
N MET A 95 26.23 19.00 -8.91
CA MET A 95 26.39 20.24 -9.68
C MET A 95 27.85 20.69 -9.74
N THR A 96 28.56 20.61 -8.62
CA THR A 96 29.98 20.94 -8.55
C THR A 96 30.80 20.02 -9.46
N VAL A 97 30.59 18.70 -9.38
CA VAL A 97 31.28 17.72 -10.24
C VAL A 97 30.96 17.97 -11.72
N SER A 98 29.70 18.22 -12.05
CA SER A 98 29.27 18.53 -13.42
C SER A 98 29.94 19.79 -13.96
N ASN A 99 30.00 20.85 -13.17
CA ASN A 99 30.64 22.11 -13.56
C ASN A 99 32.15 21.91 -13.76
N ASN A 100 32.82 21.21 -12.85
CA ASN A 100 34.24 20.89 -12.98
C ASN A 100 34.52 20.04 -14.23
N MET A 101 33.63 19.10 -14.55
CA MET A 101 33.75 18.27 -15.75
C MET A 101 33.55 19.09 -17.03
N ALA A 102 32.55 19.98 -17.06
CA ALA A 102 32.31 20.88 -18.18
C ALA A 102 33.48 21.85 -18.41
N GLU A 103 34.04 22.39 -17.33
CA GLU A 103 35.23 23.23 -17.36
C GLU A 103 36.44 22.44 -17.89
N TRP A 104 36.62 21.19 -17.44
CA TRP A 104 37.67 20.32 -17.96
C TRP A 104 37.54 20.09 -19.46
N PHE A 105 36.35 19.77 -19.98
CA PHE A 105 36.14 19.60 -21.43
C PHE A 105 36.35 20.90 -22.23
N THR A 106 36.02 22.05 -21.63
CA THR A 106 36.21 23.36 -22.27
C THR A 106 37.69 23.73 -22.35
N ASN A 107 38.45 23.45 -21.29
CA ASN A 107 39.86 23.78 -21.19
C ASN A 107 40.77 22.77 -21.92
N ASN A 108 40.30 21.52 -22.12
CA ASN A 108 41.01 20.46 -22.84
C ASN A 108 40.45 20.23 -24.25
N LYS A 109 39.97 21.32 -24.88
CA LYS A 109 39.41 21.34 -26.23
C LYS A 109 40.50 21.21 -27.31
N HIS A 110 41.27 20.14 -27.25
CA HIS A 110 41.78 19.54 -28.48
C HIS A 110 40.57 18.95 -29.22
N THR A 111 40.54 19.06 -30.54
CA THR A 111 39.43 18.48 -31.30
C THR A 111 39.42 16.97 -31.08
N LEU A 112 38.23 16.34 -31.03
CA LEU A 112 38.13 14.87 -31.04
C LEU A 112 38.89 14.26 -32.23
N GLU A 113 39.06 15.03 -33.32
CA GLU A 113 39.92 14.71 -34.46
C GLU A 113 41.42 14.79 -34.13
N GLU A 114 41.91 15.80 -33.39
CA GLU A 114 43.30 15.85 -32.89
C GLU A 114 43.61 14.77 -31.86
N LEU A 115 42.63 14.34 -31.05
CA LEU A 115 42.77 13.21 -30.13
C LEU A 115 42.75 11.87 -30.88
N ALA A 116 41.91 11.72 -31.92
CA ALA A 116 41.83 10.52 -32.76
C ALA A 116 43.05 10.31 -33.66
N ASP A 117 43.67 11.40 -34.14
CA ASP A 117 44.94 11.37 -34.88
C ASP A 117 46.17 11.42 -33.97
N SER A 118 45.99 11.57 -32.65
CA SER A 118 47.13 11.54 -31.73
C SER A 118 47.71 10.13 -31.65
N GLU A 119 49.04 10.07 -31.73
CA GLU A 119 49.86 8.90 -31.39
C GLU A 119 49.55 8.34 -29.97
N ASP A 120 48.72 9.03 -29.18
CA ASP A 120 48.34 8.72 -27.80
C ASP A 120 47.07 7.85 -27.68
N ILE A 121 46.15 7.85 -28.66
CA ILE A 121 45.06 6.82 -28.67
C ILE A 121 45.62 5.45 -29.06
N GLY A 122 46.68 5.41 -29.88
CA GLY A 122 47.48 4.19 -30.09
C GLY A 122 48.08 3.68 -28.78
N LYS A 123 48.55 4.57 -27.90
CA LYS A 123 49.09 4.22 -26.58
C LYS A 123 48.03 3.77 -25.56
N LEU A 124 46.78 4.25 -25.67
CA LEU A 124 45.65 3.77 -24.85
C LEU A 124 45.10 2.41 -25.34
N ALA A 125 45.27 2.11 -26.64
CA ALA A 125 44.99 0.79 -27.20
C ALA A 125 46.12 -0.23 -26.90
N ASP A 126 47.35 0.24 -26.70
CA ASP A 126 48.50 -0.55 -26.21
C ASP A 126 48.51 -0.71 -24.68
N ASP A 127 47.64 0.00 -23.95
CA ASP A 127 47.48 -0.19 -22.51
C ASP A 127 46.60 -1.42 -22.28
N ASP A 128 47.25 -2.58 -22.16
CA ASP A 128 46.65 -3.90 -21.92
C ASP A 128 45.50 -3.84 -20.89
N SER A 129 45.56 -2.92 -19.91
CA SER A 129 44.54 -2.68 -18.89
C SER A 129 43.17 -2.24 -19.44
N ILE A 130 43.10 -1.34 -20.43
CA ILE A 130 41.83 -0.86 -20.97
C ILE A 130 41.23 -1.91 -21.91
N LEU A 131 42.06 -2.51 -22.76
CA LEU A 131 41.65 -3.59 -23.65
C LEU A 131 41.19 -4.82 -22.84
N GLU A 132 41.87 -5.15 -21.75
CA GLU A 132 41.45 -6.18 -20.79
C GLU A 132 40.11 -5.83 -20.14
N GLN A 133 39.89 -4.58 -19.72
CA GLN A 133 38.60 -4.15 -19.16
C GLN A 133 37.46 -4.24 -20.18
N ILE A 134 37.69 -3.80 -21.42
CA ILE A 134 36.71 -3.92 -22.50
C ILE A 134 36.40 -5.39 -22.77
N HIS A 135 37.41 -6.25 -22.90
CA HIS A 135 37.21 -7.68 -23.08
C HIS A 135 36.52 -8.34 -21.88
N LYS A 136 36.80 -7.90 -20.65
CA LYS A 136 36.12 -8.36 -19.44
C LYS A 136 34.64 -7.99 -19.50
N TYR A 137 34.30 -6.74 -19.82
CA TYR A 137 32.90 -6.32 -19.95
C TYR A 137 32.18 -7.01 -21.11
N GLU A 138 32.86 -7.20 -22.25
CA GLU A 138 32.33 -7.93 -23.40
C GLU A 138 32.09 -9.41 -23.08
N THR A 139 33.01 -10.03 -22.33
CA THR A 139 32.88 -11.42 -21.88
C THR A 139 31.74 -11.57 -20.86
N ILE A 140 31.57 -10.59 -19.98
CA ILE A 140 30.45 -10.55 -19.03
C ILE A 140 29.14 -10.35 -19.80
N SER A 141 29.07 -9.38 -20.72
CA SER A 141 27.83 -9.06 -21.46
C SER A 141 27.33 -10.23 -22.30
N LYS A 142 28.24 -11.05 -22.87
CA LYS A 142 27.91 -12.30 -23.56
C LYS A 142 27.16 -13.31 -22.67
N LYS A 143 27.35 -13.25 -21.35
CA LYS A 143 26.64 -14.11 -20.37
C LYS A 143 25.30 -13.53 -19.92
N TYR A 144 24.99 -12.28 -20.24
CA TYR A 144 23.72 -11.65 -19.89
C TYR A 144 22.74 -11.67 -21.06
N PHE A 145 21.48 -11.95 -20.75
CA PHE A 145 20.36 -11.66 -21.61
C PHE A 145 19.65 -10.40 -21.11
N PHE A 146 19.53 -9.39 -21.96
CA PHE A 146 18.89 -8.14 -21.61
C PHE A 146 17.44 -8.14 -22.08
N ILE A 147 16.52 -7.83 -21.17
CA ILE A 147 15.10 -7.63 -21.44
C ILE A 147 14.76 -6.21 -21.01
N ASP A 148 14.55 -5.33 -21.99
CA ASP A 148 14.16 -3.93 -21.76
C ASP A 148 12.63 -3.81 -21.85
N ILE A 149 12.00 -3.57 -20.71
CA ILE A 149 10.56 -3.40 -20.58
C ILE A 149 10.25 -1.91 -20.48
N LYS A 150 9.35 -1.45 -21.35
CA LYS A 150 8.89 -0.07 -21.37
C LYS A 150 7.38 0.01 -21.25
N LEU A 151 6.91 0.84 -20.32
CA LEU A 151 5.54 1.33 -20.31
C LEU A 151 5.49 2.68 -21.01
N LYS A 152 4.56 2.84 -21.95
CA LYS A 152 4.40 4.08 -22.72
C LYS A 152 3.00 4.63 -22.65
N SER A 153 2.89 5.96 -22.67
CA SER A 153 1.65 6.73 -22.76
C SER A 153 0.67 6.54 -21.60
N ASN A 154 -0.36 7.39 -21.58
CA ASN A 154 -1.46 7.32 -20.61
C ASN A 154 -2.31 6.03 -20.69
N LYS A 155 -2.15 5.21 -21.74
CA LYS A 155 -2.80 3.90 -21.85
C LYS A 155 -1.97 2.77 -21.22
N ASN A 156 -0.82 3.09 -20.61
CA ASN A 156 0.11 2.14 -20.00
C ASN A 156 0.42 0.95 -20.92
N LYS A 157 0.81 1.28 -22.14
CA LYS A 157 1.05 0.27 -23.18
C LYS A 157 2.38 -0.42 -22.90
N PHE A 158 2.37 -1.75 -22.94
CA PHE A 158 3.49 -2.60 -22.58
C PHE A 158 4.36 -2.94 -23.79
N PHE A 159 5.64 -2.62 -23.71
CA PHE A 159 6.65 -2.91 -24.73
C PHE A 159 7.77 -3.75 -24.12
N ILE A 160 8.31 -4.68 -24.90
CA ILE A 160 9.52 -5.42 -24.54
C ILE A 160 10.51 -5.39 -25.70
N ASN A 161 11.78 -5.06 -25.40
CA ASN A 161 12.87 -4.95 -26.36
C ASN A 161 12.50 -4.07 -27.56
N GLY A 162 11.78 -2.97 -27.29
CA GLY A 162 11.28 -2.03 -28.29
C GLY A 162 10.08 -2.53 -29.13
N LYS A 163 9.61 -3.76 -28.93
CA LYS A 163 8.45 -4.33 -29.64
C LYS A 163 7.17 -4.16 -28.84
N ASP A 164 6.12 -3.77 -29.55
CA ASP A 164 4.77 -3.69 -29.03
C ASP A 164 4.21 -5.08 -28.71
N THR A 165 3.74 -5.28 -27.49
CA THR A 165 3.15 -6.56 -27.05
C THR A 165 1.63 -6.62 -27.25
N ASN A 166 1.01 -5.55 -27.77
CA ASN A 166 -0.44 -5.34 -27.82
C ASN A 166 -1.13 -5.46 -26.44
N THR A 167 -0.37 -5.36 -25.35
CA THR A 167 -0.89 -5.42 -23.99
C THR A 167 -0.98 -4.02 -23.40
N TYR A 168 -2.13 -3.70 -22.83
CA TYR A 168 -2.41 -2.45 -22.14
C TYR A 168 -2.77 -2.78 -20.70
N ILE A 169 -2.36 -1.93 -19.76
CA ILE A 169 -2.69 -2.10 -18.35
C ILE A 169 -3.74 -1.05 -17.98
N ALA A 170 -4.99 -1.47 -17.95
CA ALA A 170 -6.13 -0.59 -17.75
C ALA A 170 -6.51 -0.49 -16.26
N LEU A 171 -7.17 0.60 -15.87
CA LEU A 171 -7.55 0.81 -14.46
C LEU A 171 -8.63 -0.18 -14.02
N GLU A 172 -9.52 -0.58 -14.93
CA GLU A 172 -10.58 -1.56 -14.68
C GLU A 172 -10.02 -2.93 -14.26
N GLU A 173 -8.84 -3.28 -14.78
CA GLU A 173 -8.12 -4.51 -14.41
C GLU A 173 -7.57 -4.46 -12.97
N MET A 174 -7.51 -3.28 -12.35
CA MET A 174 -7.04 -3.07 -10.97
C MET A 174 -8.17 -3.06 -9.94
N THR A 175 -9.43 -3.18 -10.36
CA THR A 175 -10.61 -3.03 -9.49
C THR A 175 -10.85 -4.23 -8.57
N SER A 176 -10.39 -5.42 -8.96
CA SER A 176 -10.52 -6.65 -8.18
C SER A 176 -9.17 -7.35 -8.02
N VAL A 177 -9.02 -8.12 -6.94
CA VAL A 177 -7.80 -8.92 -6.70
C VAL A 177 -7.61 -9.93 -7.83
N GLU A 178 -8.67 -10.62 -8.24
CA GLU A 178 -8.62 -11.64 -9.30
C GLU A 178 -8.21 -11.04 -10.66
N SER A 179 -8.82 -9.91 -11.07
CA SER A 179 -8.47 -9.22 -12.31
C SER A 179 -7.01 -8.77 -12.32
N LYS A 180 -6.53 -8.25 -11.18
CA LYS A 180 -5.15 -7.81 -11.01
C LYS A 180 -4.17 -8.98 -11.16
N GLU A 181 -4.47 -10.09 -10.50
CA GLU A 181 -3.65 -11.31 -10.57
C GLU A 181 -3.63 -11.88 -11.99
N ASN A 182 -4.77 -11.99 -12.66
CA ASN A 182 -4.86 -12.43 -14.05
C ASN A 182 -4.02 -11.56 -14.99
N LYS A 183 -4.04 -10.23 -14.79
CA LYS A 183 -3.24 -9.31 -15.59
C LYS A 183 -1.74 -9.47 -15.33
N LYS A 184 -1.37 -9.66 -14.07
CA LYS A 184 0.01 -9.93 -13.66
C LYS A 184 0.53 -11.24 -14.27
N GLU A 185 -0.27 -12.31 -14.23
CA GLU A 185 0.05 -13.58 -14.90
C GLU A 185 0.24 -13.40 -16.41
N GLN A 186 -0.66 -12.67 -17.08
CA GLN A 186 -0.50 -12.36 -18.51
C GLN A 186 0.86 -11.69 -18.81
N ILE A 187 1.26 -10.71 -17.98
CA ILE A 187 2.55 -10.02 -18.13
C ILE A 187 3.72 -11.00 -17.92
N LYS A 188 3.63 -11.86 -16.91
CA LYS A 188 4.65 -12.89 -16.65
C LYS A 188 4.79 -13.85 -17.81
N ASP A 189 3.69 -14.37 -18.34
CA ASP A 189 3.69 -15.28 -19.49
C ASP A 189 4.37 -14.65 -20.73
N ILE A 190 4.15 -13.36 -20.97
CA ILE A 190 4.79 -12.64 -22.08
C ILE A 190 6.31 -12.57 -21.86
N ILE A 191 6.76 -12.26 -20.64
CA ILE A 191 8.19 -12.17 -20.32
C ILE A 191 8.83 -13.57 -20.36
N GLU A 192 8.17 -14.59 -19.82
CA GLU A 192 8.66 -15.98 -19.81
C GLU A 192 8.83 -16.53 -21.22
N LYS A 193 7.88 -16.29 -22.12
CA LYS A 193 8.05 -16.66 -23.54
C LYS A 193 9.31 -16.08 -24.15
N ILE A 194 9.65 -14.83 -23.84
CA ILE A 194 10.87 -14.19 -24.34
C ILE A 194 12.13 -14.82 -23.73
N ILE A 195 12.04 -15.27 -22.48
CA ILE A 195 13.12 -15.99 -21.80
C ILE A 195 13.31 -17.38 -22.41
N ASP A 196 12.22 -18.08 -22.73
CA ASP A 196 12.20 -19.47 -23.21
C ASP A 196 12.49 -19.60 -24.72
N ASP A 197 12.06 -18.63 -25.53
CA ASP A 197 12.25 -18.61 -26.99
C ASP A 197 13.73 -18.42 -27.39
N ARG A 198 14.63 -18.17 -26.44
CA ARG A 198 16.05 -17.97 -26.71
C ARG A 198 16.85 -19.26 -26.55
N GLU A 199 17.34 -19.80 -27.66
CA GLU A 199 18.31 -20.91 -27.62
C GLU A 199 19.66 -20.43 -27.04
N GLY A 200 20.09 -21.07 -25.93
CA GLY A 200 21.46 -21.26 -25.43
C GLY A 200 22.47 -20.11 -25.44
N GLY A 201 23.03 -19.77 -24.26
CA GLY A 201 24.32 -19.06 -24.14
C GLY A 201 24.44 -18.04 -23.00
N TYR A 202 23.31 -17.65 -22.39
CA TYR A 202 23.27 -16.71 -21.27
C TYR A 202 23.22 -17.47 -19.94
N THR A 203 23.98 -17.00 -18.96
CA THR A 203 23.93 -17.47 -17.57
C THR A 203 22.93 -16.64 -16.75
N PHE A 204 22.79 -15.36 -17.10
CA PHE A 204 22.03 -14.37 -16.33
C PHE A 204 21.05 -13.62 -17.22
N ILE A 205 19.97 -13.13 -16.63
CA ILE A 205 18.95 -12.31 -17.30
C ILE A 205 18.87 -11.00 -16.54
N LEU A 206 19.05 -9.86 -17.22
CA LEU A 206 18.80 -8.54 -16.66
C LEU A 206 17.50 -8.00 -17.25
N ILE A 207 16.50 -7.82 -16.39
CA ILE A 207 15.22 -7.21 -16.74
C ILE A 207 15.22 -5.76 -16.27
N THR A 208 15.07 -4.84 -17.21
CA THR A 208 14.97 -3.40 -16.94
C THR A 208 13.53 -2.97 -17.12
N LEU A 209 12.95 -2.25 -16.16
CA LEU A 209 11.65 -1.60 -16.29
C LEU A 209 11.82 -0.09 -16.37
N SER A 210 11.29 0.54 -17.40
CA SER A 210 11.26 2.00 -17.53
C SER A 210 9.89 2.52 -17.98
N GLU A 211 9.67 3.80 -17.71
CA GLU A 211 8.50 4.54 -18.17
C GLU A 211 8.89 5.63 -19.16
N GLU A 212 8.02 5.84 -20.15
CA GLU A 212 8.15 6.85 -21.20
C GLU A 212 6.80 7.57 -21.32
N ASP A 213 6.84 8.90 -21.31
CA ASP A 213 5.67 9.77 -21.17
C ASP A 213 4.94 9.60 -19.81
N HIS A 214 3.66 9.95 -19.76
CA HIS A 214 2.83 9.80 -18.56
C HIS A 214 2.32 8.36 -18.43
N VAL A 215 2.95 7.59 -17.56
CA VAL A 215 2.52 6.24 -17.15
C VAL A 215 1.91 6.30 -15.75
N TYR A 216 0.82 5.58 -15.55
CA TYR A 216 0.20 5.51 -14.24
C TYR A 216 0.95 4.57 -13.29
N ARG A 217 1.12 5.02 -12.04
CA ARG A 217 1.82 4.28 -10.98
C ARG A 217 1.27 2.87 -10.74
N TYR A 218 -0.05 2.66 -10.89
CA TYR A 218 -0.64 1.33 -10.73
C TYR A 218 -0.11 0.33 -11.76
N ALA A 219 0.07 0.77 -13.01
CA ALA A 219 0.55 -0.07 -14.08
C ALA A 219 2.04 -0.38 -13.92
N PHE A 220 2.83 0.64 -13.56
CA PHE A 220 4.24 0.46 -13.24
C PHE A 220 4.45 -0.54 -12.12
N ASN A 221 3.70 -0.40 -11.02
CA ASN A 221 3.80 -1.31 -9.88
C ASN A 221 3.38 -2.74 -10.25
N LEU A 222 2.34 -2.92 -11.07
CA LEU A 222 1.90 -4.23 -11.51
C LEU A 222 3.00 -4.97 -12.28
N VAL A 223 3.63 -4.31 -13.24
CA VAL A 223 4.74 -4.88 -14.01
C VAL A 223 5.93 -5.16 -13.11
N TRP A 224 6.25 -4.23 -12.19
CA TRP A 224 7.34 -4.42 -11.26
C TRP A 224 7.12 -5.63 -10.34
N ASP A 225 5.89 -5.84 -9.88
CA ASP A 225 5.53 -6.99 -9.05
C ASP A 225 5.58 -8.30 -9.87
N ALA A 226 5.15 -8.29 -11.13
CA ALA A 226 5.36 -9.42 -12.04
C ALA A 226 6.85 -9.80 -12.18
N ILE A 227 7.73 -8.80 -12.37
CA ILE A 227 9.19 -9.02 -12.46
C ILE A 227 9.75 -9.58 -11.14
N LYS A 228 9.26 -9.12 -9.98
CA LYS A 228 9.69 -9.66 -8.68
C LYS A 228 9.33 -11.14 -8.56
N GLU A 229 8.13 -11.53 -8.95
CA GLU A 229 7.69 -12.92 -8.89
C GLU A 229 8.46 -13.81 -9.87
N LEU A 230 8.76 -13.31 -11.07
CA LEU A 230 9.66 -14.01 -12.00
C LEU A 230 11.04 -14.23 -11.40
N GLN A 231 11.62 -13.22 -10.75
CA GLN A 231 12.89 -13.39 -10.05
C GLN A 231 12.80 -14.43 -8.92
N GLN A 232 11.70 -14.43 -8.15
CA GLN A 232 11.50 -15.44 -7.10
C GLN A 232 11.37 -16.85 -7.68
N LYS A 233 10.68 -17.01 -8.82
CA LYS A 233 10.51 -18.29 -9.52
C LYS A 233 11.83 -18.82 -10.09
N HIS A 234 12.66 -17.97 -10.69
CA HIS A 234 13.88 -18.38 -11.39
C HIS A 234 15.17 -18.24 -10.58
N GLY A 235 15.13 -17.59 -9.42
CA GLY A 235 16.28 -17.35 -8.55
C GLY A 235 16.89 -15.96 -8.73
N THR A 236 17.32 -15.36 -7.61
CA THR A 236 18.01 -14.06 -7.57
C THR A 236 19.42 -14.11 -8.16
N ASP A 237 19.95 -15.31 -8.33
CA ASP A 237 21.23 -15.63 -8.97
C ASP A 237 21.12 -15.75 -10.50
N LYS A 238 19.90 -15.86 -11.03
CA LYS A 238 19.64 -15.97 -12.48
C LYS A 238 18.99 -14.73 -13.07
N ILE A 239 18.00 -14.15 -12.39
CA ILE A 239 17.31 -12.93 -12.83
C ILE A 239 17.74 -11.75 -11.97
N PHE A 240 18.27 -10.73 -12.62
CA PHE A 240 18.54 -9.42 -12.07
C PHE A 240 17.48 -8.45 -12.56
N LYS A 241 17.10 -7.48 -11.72
CA LYS A 241 16.07 -6.49 -12.05
C LYS A 241 16.54 -5.09 -11.71
N THR A 242 16.25 -4.14 -12.60
CA THR A 242 16.52 -2.72 -12.39
C THR A 242 15.35 -1.89 -12.89
N LYS A 243 15.18 -0.69 -12.34
CA LYS A 243 14.16 0.26 -12.77
C LYS A 243 14.76 1.63 -13.06
N TYR A 244 14.27 2.28 -14.11
CA TYR A 244 14.63 3.65 -14.46
C TYR A 244 13.36 4.49 -14.59
N VAL A 245 13.35 5.62 -13.90
CA VAL A 245 12.34 6.67 -14.07
C VAL A 245 13.05 7.83 -14.75
N LEU A 246 12.70 8.09 -16.01
CA LEU A 246 13.19 9.28 -16.70
C LEU A 246 12.45 10.48 -16.10
N GLN A 247 13.12 11.26 -15.24
CA GLN A 247 12.61 12.57 -14.87
C GLN A 247 12.75 13.50 -16.07
N ASN A 248 11.64 13.72 -16.78
CA ASN A 248 11.48 14.86 -17.68
C ASN A 248 11.13 16.12 -16.88
#